data_AF-A0A1P8NDL6-F1
#
_entry.id   AF-A0A1P8NDL6-F1
#
_cell.length_a   1.000
_cell.length_b   1.000
_cell.length_c   1.000
_cell.angle_alpha   90.00
_cell.angle_beta   90.00
_cell.angle_gamma   90.00
#
_symmetry.space_group_name_H-M   'P 1'
#
loop_
_entity.id
_entity.type
_entity.pdbx_description
1 polymer ?
#
loop_
_entity_poly.entity_id
_entity_poly.type
_entity_poly.pdbx_seq_one_letter_code
_entity_poly.pdbx_strand_id
1 'polypeptide(L)'
;MSLHVESTQWPAMFKRQQRAVPKFPAPARSAWERLRAGLAAAPSWAVPCRDDGHGDDWLTDHDPAAIARAVEACGACPLLAACRDFAEASRAPAGVWGGHAYTSATTRDQPTATAAGA
;
A
#
# COMPACT_ATOMS: atom_id res chain seq x y z
N MET A 1 -42.81 -32.27 -0.44
CA MET A 1 -42.01 -31.45 0.49
C MET A 1 -40.94 -30.77 -0.34
N SER A 2 -41.22 -29.56 -0.84
CA SER A 2 -40.25 -28.76 -1.60
C SER A 2 -40.25 -27.38 -0.98
N LEU A 3 -39.19 -27.08 -0.22
CA LEU A 3 -38.97 -25.76 0.35
C LEU A 3 -38.60 -24.82 -0.79
N HIS A 4 -39.54 -23.96 -1.18
CA HIS A 4 -39.23 -22.76 -1.95
C HIS A 4 -38.46 -21.82 -1.01
N VAL A 5 -37.21 -21.50 -1.36
CA VAL A 5 -36.48 -20.40 -0.72
C VAL A 5 -36.94 -19.10 -1.36
N GLU A 6 -37.87 -18.42 -0.70
CA GLU A 6 -38.36 -17.10 -1.12
C GLU A 6 -37.23 -16.07 -1.07
N SER A 7 -36.84 -15.59 -2.25
CA SER A 7 -35.90 -14.49 -2.47
C SER A 7 -36.60 -13.14 -2.32
N THR A 8 -37.10 -12.76 -1.13
CA THR A 8 -37.78 -11.44 -1.05
C THR A 8 -37.83 -10.77 0.33
N GLN A 9 -36.75 -10.69 1.10
CA GLN A 9 -36.72 -9.68 2.17
C GLN A 9 -35.31 -9.24 2.58
N TRP A 10 -34.77 -8.26 1.87
CA TRP A 10 -33.60 -7.50 2.34
C TRP A 10 -34.09 -6.17 2.95
N PRO A 11 -34.18 -6.02 4.28
CA PRO A 11 -34.56 -4.74 4.87
C PRO A 11 -33.38 -3.75 4.79
N ALA A 12 -33.71 -2.47 4.89
CA ALA A 12 -32.92 -1.25 4.66
C ALA A 12 -31.59 -1.07 5.45
N MET A 13 -30.96 -2.14 5.96
CA MET A 13 -29.74 -2.09 6.78
C MET A 13 -28.44 -2.32 5.99
N PHE A 14 -28.51 -2.81 4.76
CA PHE A 14 -27.33 -3.13 3.94
C PHE A 14 -26.63 -1.92 3.30
N LYS A 15 -27.16 -0.70 3.47
CA LYS A 15 -26.64 0.52 2.83
C LYS A 15 -25.51 1.22 3.61
N ARG A 16 -25.10 0.72 4.79
CA ARG A 16 -24.07 1.39 5.62
C ARG A 16 -22.68 0.74 5.58
N GLN A 17 -22.52 -0.46 5.03
CA GLN A 17 -21.27 -1.22 5.10
C GLN A 17 -20.46 -1.27 3.81
N GLN A 18 -20.84 -0.50 2.79
CA GLN A 18 -19.93 -0.22 1.68
C GLN A 18 -18.89 0.79 2.20
N ARG A 19 -17.91 0.33 2.98
CA ARG A 19 -16.72 1.14 3.29
C ARG A 19 -16.14 1.54 1.93
N ALA A 20 -16.25 2.83 1.59
CA ALA A 20 -15.78 3.34 0.33
C ALA A 20 -14.30 2.95 0.18
N VAL A 21 -13.96 2.26 -0.91
CA VAL A 21 -12.57 2.07 -1.32
C VAL A 21 -11.95 3.46 -1.38
N PRO A 22 -10.80 3.72 -0.71
CA PRO A 22 -10.12 5.00 -0.83
C PRO A 22 -9.91 5.33 -2.32
N LYS A 23 -10.55 6.40 -2.79
CA LYS A 23 -10.35 6.89 -4.16
C LYS A 23 -9.01 7.63 -4.19
N PHE A 24 -7.96 6.95 -4.62
CA PHE A 24 -6.70 7.60 -4.94
C PHE A 24 -6.88 8.68 -6.02
N PRO A 25 -6.10 9.79 -5.99
CA PRO A 25 -6.07 10.75 -7.10
C PRO A 25 -5.67 10.04 -8.41
N ALA A 26 -6.08 10.58 -9.56
CA ALA A 26 -5.85 9.96 -10.88
C ALA A 26 -4.40 9.46 -11.12
N PRO A 27 -3.33 10.24 -10.85
CA PRO A 27 -1.96 9.73 -11.00
C PRO A 27 -1.65 8.53 -10.08
N ALA A 28 -2.16 8.53 -8.85
CA ALA A 28 -1.98 7.41 -7.93
C ALA A 28 -2.75 6.15 -8.36
N ARG A 29 -3.84 6.29 -9.12
CA ARG A 29 -4.55 5.13 -9.69
C ARG A 29 -3.70 4.41 -10.73
N SER A 30 -3.10 5.14 -11.66
CA SER A 30 -2.22 4.53 -12.67
C SER A 30 -0.96 3.94 -12.05
N ALA A 31 -0.38 4.61 -11.05
CA ALA A 31 0.74 4.04 -10.28
C ALA A 31 0.32 2.74 -9.54
N TRP A 32 -0.87 2.73 -8.94
CA TRP A 32 -1.43 1.53 -8.30
C TRP A 32 -1.65 0.36 -9.27
N GLU A 33 -2.11 0.63 -10.49
CA GLU A 33 -2.27 -0.40 -11.52
C GLU A 33 -0.94 -1.05 -11.88
N ARG A 34 0.11 -0.25 -12.08
CA ARG A 34 1.46 -0.76 -12.35
C ARG A 34 1.99 -1.58 -11.16
N LEU A 35 1.88 -1.06 -9.95
CA LEU A 35 2.33 -1.76 -8.75
C LEU A 35 1.59 -3.10 -8.55
N ARG A 36 0.25 -3.12 -8.70
CA ARG A 36 -0.50 -4.37 -8.55
C ARG A 36 -0.12 -5.40 -9.60
N ALA A 37 0.09 -4.98 -10.84
CA ALA A 37 0.47 -5.88 -11.93
C ALA A 37 1.84 -6.49 -11.64
N GLY A 38 2.79 -5.68 -11.17
CA GLY A 38 4.10 -6.14 -10.71
C GLY A 38 4.00 -7.12 -9.54
N LEU A 39 3.20 -6.81 -8.52
CA LEU A 39 2.97 -7.70 -7.37
C LEU A 39 2.31 -9.03 -7.77
N ALA A 40 1.44 -9.02 -8.78
CA ALA A 40 0.81 -10.23 -9.29
C ALA A 40 1.78 -11.11 -10.11
N ALA A 41 2.74 -10.49 -10.81
CA ALA A 41 3.70 -11.20 -11.65
C ALA A 41 4.96 -11.66 -10.89
N ALA A 42 5.37 -10.93 -9.85
CA ALA A 42 6.56 -11.26 -9.07
C ALA A 42 6.32 -12.48 -8.17
N PRO A 43 7.29 -13.40 -8.07
CA PRO A 43 7.21 -14.45 -7.05
C PRO A 43 7.28 -13.85 -5.65
N SER A 44 6.60 -14.47 -4.67
CA SER A 44 6.50 -13.93 -3.31
C SER A 44 7.86 -13.67 -2.67
N TRP A 45 8.80 -14.59 -2.84
CA TRP A 45 10.15 -14.51 -2.27
C TRP A 45 10.98 -13.35 -2.83
N ALA A 46 10.62 -12.81 -4.00
CA ALA A 46 11.28 -11.63 -4.57
C ALA A 46 10.71 -10.31 -4.03
N VAL A 47 9.62 -10.37 -3.25
CA VAL A 47 8.94 -9.21 -2.67
C VAL A 47 9.01 -9.33 -1.15
N PRO A 48 10.05 -8.77 -0.49
CA PRO A 48 10.32 -9.00 0.93
C PRO A 48 9.12 -8.74 1.84
N CYS A 49 8.35 -7.68 1.58
CA CYS A 49 7.17 -7.34 2.39
C CYS A 49 6.01 -8.35 2.32
N ARG A 50 6.10 -9.38 1.48
CA ARG A 50 5.12 -10.48 1.41
C ARG A 50 5.59 -11.77 2.06
N ASP A 51 6.90 -11.97 2.21
CA ASP A 51 7.48 -13.29 2.46
C ASP A 51 8.66 -13.27 3.45
N ASP A 52 9.03 -12.12 4.02
CA ASP A 52 10.12 -12.02 5.00
C ASP A 52 9.70 -12.40 6.42
N GLY A 53 8.41 -12.63 6.68
CA GLY A 53 7.87 -13.00 7.99
C GLY A 53 7.79 -11.84 9.00
N HIS A 54 8.06 -10.61 8.56
CA HIS A 54 8.14 -9.43 9.44
C HIS A 54 7.12 -8.36 9.04
N GLY A 55 5.86 -8.75 8.81
CA GLY A 55 4.80 -7.86 8.30
C GLY A 55 4.63 -6.56 9.10
N ASP A 56 4.72 -6.61 10.42
CA ASP A 56 4.52 -5.45 11.31
C ASP A 56 5.60 -4.37 11.11
N ASP A 57 6.83 -4.77 10.81
CA ASP A 57 7.95 -3.86 10.60
C ASP A 57 7.76 -2.98 9.34
N TRP A 58 6.99 -3.46 8.36
CA TRP A 58 6.66 -2.69 7.16
C TRP A 58 5.60 -1.63 7.41
N LEU A 59 4.81 -1.80 8.48
CA LEU A 59 3.65 -0.97 8.81
C LEU A 59 3.93 0.04 9.94
N THR A 60 4.97 -0.20 10.75
CA THR A 60 5.36 0.71 11.83
C THR A 60 6.03 1.99 11.30
N ASP A 61 5.78 3.09 12.00
CA ASP A 61 6.37 4.42 11.77
C ASP A 61 7.10 4.96 13.02
N HIS A 62 7.24 4.14 14.06
CA HIS A 62 7.76 4.55 15.37
C HIS A 62 8.87 3.66 15.92
N ASP A 63 9.11 2.46 15.35
CA ASP A 63 10.25 1.62 15.72
C ASP A 63 11.40 1.81 14.70
N PRO A 64 12.48 2.53 15.06
CA PRO A 64 13.57 2.81 14.12
C PRO A 64 14.31 1.56 13.64
N ALA A 65 14.39 0.51 14.47
CA ALA A 65 15.11 -0.70 14.11
C ALA A 65 14.31 -1.51 13.09
N ALA A 66 13.00 -1.65 13.32
CA ALA A 66 12.08 -2.27 12.38
C ALA A 66 12.04 -1.51 11.03
N ILE A 67 11.99 -0.18 11.09
CA ILE A 67 12.02 0.68 9.89
C ILE A 67 13.32 0.49 9.11
N ALA A 68 14.48 0.53 9.77
CA ALA A 68 15.77 0.37 9.11
C ALA A 68 15.87 -1.00 8.42
N ARG A 69 15.46 -2.07 9.10
CA ARG A 69 15.42 -3.42 8.53
C ARG A 69 14.52 -3.49 7.29
N ALA A 70 13.30 -2.96 7.38
CA ALA A 70 12.36 -2.96 6.26
C ALA A 70 12.87 -2.13 5.07
N VAL A 71 13.49 -0.97 5.32
CA VAL A 71 14.11 -0.15 4.27
C VAL A 71 15.24 -0.90 3.56
N GLU A 72 16.14 -1.54 4.32
CA GLU A 72 17.24 -2.31 3.73
C GLU A 72 16.71 -3.50 2.92
N ALA A 73 15.76 -4.27 3.47
CA ALA A 73 15.13 -5.37 2.76
C ALA A 73 14.45 -4.90 1.46
N CYS A 74 13.82 -3.72 1.49
CA CYS A 74 13.16 -3.15 0.31
C CYS A 74 14.14 -2.88 -0.85
N GLY A 75 15.41 -2.57 -0.57
CA GLY A 75 16.40 -2.17 -1.58
C GLY A 75 16.64 -3.20 -2.69
N ALA A 76 16.41 -4.49 -2.42
CA ALA A 76 16.55 -5.57 -3.41
C ALA A 76 15.24 -5.89 -4.17
N CYS A 77 14.13 -5.22 -3.85
CA CYS A 77 12.82 -5.51 -4.43
C CYS A 77 12.76 -5.09 -5.92
N PRO A 78 12.36 -5.97 -6.85
CA PRO A 78 12.24 -5.63 -8.27
C PRO A 78 11.12 -4.61 -8.55
N LEU A 79 10.24 -4.38 -7.58
CA LEU A 79 9.11 -3.44 -7.67
C LEU A 79 9.42 -2.10 -6.97
N LEU A 80 10.67 -1.85 -6.55
CA LEU A 80 11.06 -0.65 -5.79
C LEU A 80 10.54 0.65 -6.43
N ALA A 81 10.80 0.83 -7.72
CA ALA A 81 10.41 2.04 -8.44
C ALA A 81 8.87 2.20 -8.53
N ALA A 82 8.15 1.14 -8.90
CA ALA A 82 6.68 1.18 -8.97
C ALA A 82 6.03 1.40 -7.59
N CYS A 83 6.65 0.88 -6.53
CA CYS A 83 6.20 1.08 -5.16
C CYS A 83 6.42 2.54 -4.72
N ARG A 84 7.57 3.13 -5.06
CA ARG A 84 7.89 4.54 -4.80
C ARG A 84 6.94 5.49 -5.54
N ASP A 85 6.73 5.28 -6.84
CA ASP A 85 5.77 6.03 -7.66
C ASP A 85 4.39 6.09 -7.00
N PHE A 86 3.91 4.94 -6.52
CA PHE A 86 2.62 4.86 -5.86
C PHE A 86 2.61 5.56 -4.50
N ALA A 87 3.66 5.38 -3.69
CA ALA A 87 3.77 6.02 -2.38
C ALA A 87 3.75 7.55 -2.48
N GLU A 88 4.49 8.10 -3.45
CA GLU A 88 4.53 9.54 -3.71
C GLU A 88 3.18 10.05 -4.23
N ALA A 89 2.61 9.39 -5.25
CA ALA A 89 1.35 9.83 -5.85
C ALA A 89 0.17 9.73 -4.88
N SER A 90 0.16 8.74 -3.99
CA SER A 90 -0.90 8.52 -3.00
C SER A 90 -0.71 9.29 -1.70
N ARG A 91 0.47 9.88 -1.48
CA ARG A 91 0.91 10.45 -0.20
C ARG A 91 0.77 9.42 0.92
N ALA A 92 1.55 8.35 0.80
CA ALA A 92 1.54 7.23 1.75
C ALA A 92 1.53 7.74 3.21
N PRO A 93 0.55 7.32 4.03
CA PRO A 93 0.31 7.94 5.33
C PRO A 93 1.32 7.53 6.40
N ALA A 94 1.90 6.33 6.31
CA ALA A 94 2.87 5.77 7.25
C ALA A 94 3.51 4.48 6.71
N GLY A 95 4.61 4.03 7.31
CA GLY A 95 5.27 2.75 7.05
C GLY A 95 6.39 2.83 6.00
N VAL A 96 6.90 1.67 5.57
CA VAL A 96 7.99 1.59 4.58
C VAL A 96 7.43 1.33 3.17
N TRP A 97 7.78 2.21 2.24
CA TRP A 97 7.37 2.13 0.83
C TRP A 97 8.53 2.49 -0.08
N GLY A 98 8.77 1.69 -1.13
CA GLY A 98 9.76 2.02 -2.17
C GLY A 98 11.16 2.35 -1.66
N GLY A 99 11.58 1.74 -0.53
CA GLY A 99 12.86 1.98 0.13
C GLY A 99 12.91 3.22 1.03
N HIS A 100 11.76 3.80 1.39
CA HIS A 100 11.68 4.97 2.25
C HIS A 100 10.68 4.78 3.39
N ALA A 101 10.99 5.35 4.54
CA ALA A 101 10.07 5.44 5.67
C ALA A 101 9.17 6.67 5.51
N TYR A 102 7.88 6.48 5.74
CA TYR A 102 6.86 7.53 5.78
C TYR A 102 6.28 7.54 7.20
N THR A 103 6.07 8.73 7.77
CA THR A 103 5.53 8.90 9.12
C THR A 103 4.18 9.60 9.09
N SER A 104 3.30 9.20 9.99
CA SER A 104 1.99 9.83 10.19
C SER A 104 2.04 11.19 10.88
N ALA A 105 3.23 11.66 11.27
CA ALA A 105 3.43 12.97 11.89
C ALA A 105 3.16 14.14 10.93
N THR A 106 1.88 14.47 10.72
CA THR A 106 1.35 15.78 10.29
C THR A 106 2.17 16.49 9.20
N THR A 107 2.14 15.96 7.97
CA THR A 107 2.26 16.70 6.68
C THR A 107 3.49 17.61 6.43
N ARG A 108 4.47 17.78 7.34
CA ARG A 108 5.51 18.82 7.16
C ARG A 108 6.89 18.34 6.69
N ASP A 109 7.26 17.09 6.93
CA ASP A 109 8.61 16.57 6.62
C ASP A 109 8.62 15.48 5.55
N GLN A 110 7.86 15.66 4.46
CA GLN A 110 8.16 14.86 3.26
C GLN A 110 9.51 15.33 2.71
N PRO A 111 10.50 14.42 2.48
CA PRO A 111 11.73 14.78 1.79
C PRO A 111 11.33 15.40 0.45
N THR A 112 11.64 16.68 0.29
CA THR A 112 11.36 17.41 -0.94
C THR A 112 12.04 16.63 -2.07
N ALA A 113 11.24 16.18 -3.03
CA ALA A 113 11.74 15.69 -4.30
C ALA A 113 12.71 16.75 -4.82
N THR A 114 14.01 16.48 -4.70
CA THR A 114 15.02 17.34 -5.29
C THR A 114 14.83 17.18 -6.78
N ALA A 115 14.32 18.23 -7.40
CA ALA A 115 14.10 18.32 -8.83
C ALA A 115 15.37 17.86 -9.56
N ALA A 116 15.25 16.78 -10.33
CA ALA A 116 16.18 16.51 -11.41
C ALA A 116 16.02 17.64 -12.43
N GLY A 117 17.01 18.53 -12.47
CA GLY A 117 17.04 19.68 -13.35
C GLY A 117 18.46 20.21 -13.53
N ALA A 118 19.14 19.68 -14.54
CA ALA A 118 20.09 20.32 -15.49
C ALA A 118 21.07 19.28 -16.03
#